data_AF-A0A4Y3TQW6-F1
#
_entry.id   AF-A0A4Y3TQW6-F1
#
_cell.length_a   1.000
_cell.length_b   1.000
_cell.length_c   1.000
_cell.angle_alpha   90.00
_cell.angle_beta   90.00
_cell.angle_gamma   90.00
#
_symmetry.space_group_name_H-M   'P 1'
#
loop_
_entity.id
_entity.type
_entity.pdbx_description
1 polymer ?
#
loop_
_entity_poly.entity_id
_entity_poly.type
_entity_poly.pdbx_seq_one_letter_code
_entity_poly.pdbx_strand_id
1 'polypeptide(L)' 'MEIDSIAHKGLRRFFETGNAKGLVGDISRLCKILAFIDAAGSLEELSVPPNYGLHPLTGGRAGTWSMTVTKN' A
#
# COMPACT_ATOMS: atom_id res chain seq x y z
N MET A 1 -7.80 -2.24 -9.01
CA MET A 1 -8.43 -1.05 -8.40
C MET A 1 -7.52 0.06 -8.83
N GLU A 2 -8.05 1.08 -9.48
CA GLU A 2 -7.18 2.13 -10.01
C GLU A 2 -6.62 2.99 -8.86
N ILE A 3 -5.29 3.13 -8.81
CA ILE A 3 -4.64 4.05 -7.87
C ILE A 3 -4.78 5.48 -8.43
N ASP A 4 -5.80 6.19 -7.98
CA ASP A 4 -6.07 7.56 -8.41
C ASP A 4 -5.01 8.57 -7.92
N SER A 5 -4.55 8.44 -6.68
CA SER A 5 -3.53 9.34 -6.13
C SER A 5 -2.67 8.72 -5.03
N ILE A 6 -1.41 9.18 -4.95
CA ILE A 6 -0.47 8.81 -3.90
C ILE A 6 -0.01 10.08 -3.15
N ALA A 7 -0.40 10.22 -1.89
CA ALA A 7 -0.09 11.41 -1.09
C ALA A 7 1.40 11.54 -0.71
N HIS A 8 2.08 10.42 -0.44
CA HIS A 8 3.49 10.42 -0.05
C HIS A 8 4.41 10.60 -1.27
N LYS A 9 5.13 11.73 -1.35
CA LYS A 9 5.95 12.09 -2.53
C LYS A 9 6.99 11.03 -2.92
N GLY A 10 7.66 10.42 -1.93
CA GLY A 10 8.64 9.36 -2.18
C GLY A 10 8.00 8.07 -2.71
N LEU A 11 6.77 7.78 -2.25
CA LEU A 11 6.03 6.59 -2.67
C LEU A 11 5.51 6.77 -4.10
N ARG A 12 5.01 7.98 -4.40
CA ARG A 12 4.57 8.35 -5.75
C ARG A 12 5.72 8.22 -6.75
N ARG A 13 6.88 8.81 -6.46
CA ARG A 13 8.07 8.67 -7.32
C ARG A 13 8.46 7.21 -7.51
N PHE A 14 8.43 6.42 -6.44
CA PHE A 14 8.76 5.00 -6.54
C PHE A 14 7.77 4.23 -7.43
N PHE A 15 6.47 4.50 -7.28
CA PHE A 15 5.43 3.90 -8.10
C PHE A 15 5.58 4.28 -9.59
N GLU A 16 5.83 5.55 -9.89
CA GLU A 16 5.91 6.06 -11.26
C GLU A 16 7.22 5.69 -11.98
N THR A 17 8.35 5.63 -11.26
CA THR A 17 9.67 5.54 -11.91
C THR A 17 10.57 4.42 -11.36
N GLY A 18 10.11 3.66 -10.38
CA GLY A 18 10.94 2.68 -9.65
C GLY A 18 12.02 3.29 -8.75
N ASN A 19 12.07 4.62 -8.58
CA ASN A 19 13.12 5.28 -7.80
C ASN A 19 12.78 5.29 -6.29
N ALA A 20 13.42 4.39 -5.55
CA ALA A 20 13.21 4.18 -4.12
C ALA A 20 13.94 5.17 -3.19
N LYS A 21 14.60 6.22 -3.72
CA LYS A 21 15.34 7.19 -2.89
C LYS A 21 14.41 7.74 -1.79
N GLY A 22 14.89 7.81 -0.55
CA GLY A 22 14.13 8.36 0.58
C GLY A 22 12.96 7.51 1.08
N LEU A 23 12.75 6.30 0.54
CA LEU A 23 11.93 5.28 1.19
C LEU A 23 12.79 4.47 2.15
N VAL A 24 12.19 4.03 3.26
CA VAL A 24 12.84 3.24 4.31
C VAL A 24 12.04 1.96 4.51
N GLY A 25 12.72 0.86 4.85
CA GLY A 25 12.11 -0.45 5.07
C GLY A 25 12.25 -1.40 3.86
N ASP A 26 11.40 -2.43 3.82
CA ASP A 26 11.43 -3.46 2.78
C ASP A 26 10.77 -2.96 1.48
N ILE A 27 11.61 -2.42 0.58
CA ILE A 27 11.18 -1.90 -0.72
C ILE A 27 10.61 -3.00 -1.63
N SER A 28 11.15 -4.22 -1.56
CA SER A 28 10.65 -5.34 -2.38
C SER A 28 9.22 -5.68 -1.99
N ARG A 29 8.94 -5.72 -0.69
CA ARG A 29 7.60 -5.95 -0.16
C ARG A 29 6.65 -4.80 -0.43
N LEU A 30 7.10 -3.55 -0.31
CA LEU A 30 6.32 -2.37 -0.68
C LEU A 30 5.88 -2.44 -2.15
N CYS A 31 6.79 -2.79 -3.06
CA CYS A 31 6.49 -2.96 -4.48
C CYS A 31 5.40 -4.01 -4.72
N LYS A 32 5.49 -5.15 -4.03
CA LYS A 32 4.50 -6.24 -4.13
C LYS A 32 3.12 -5.81 -3.62
N ILE A 33 3.07 -5.06 -2.52
CA ILE A 33 1.81 -4.52 -1.98
C ILE A 33 1.18 -3.53 -2.96
N LEU A 34 1.96 -2.61 -3.53
CA LEU A 34 1.45 -1.64 -4.52
C LEU A 34 0.89 -2.34 -5.75
N ALA A 35 1.63 -3.30 -6.32
CA ALA A 35 1.17 -4.09 -7.46
C ALA A 35 -0.10 -4.89 -7.14
N PHE A 36 -0.22 -5.39 -5.92
CA PHE A 36 -1.42 -6.10 -5.47
C PHE A 36 -2.62 -5.17 -5.33
N ILE A 37 -2.43 -3.96 -4.79
CA ILE A 37 -3.49 -2.93 -4.71
C ILE A 37 -3.98 -2.54 -6.11
N ASP A 38 -3.05 -2.30 -7.03
CA ASP A 38 -3.36 -1.91 -8.42
C ASP A 38 -4.15 -3.02 -9.14
N ALA A 39 -3.76 -4.28 -8.96
CA ALA A 39 -4.39 -5.43 -9.60
C ALA A 39 -5.76 -5.82 -9.01
N ALA A 40 -6.04 -5.54 -7.74
CA ALA A 40 -7.23 -6.04 -7.04
C ALA A 40 -8.54 -5.44 -7.56
N GLY A 41 -9.55 -6.24 -7.90
CA GLY A 41 -10.86 -5.76 -8.36
C GLY A 41 -11.71 -5.11 -7.26
N SER A 42 -11.49 -5.47 -6.00
CA SER A 42 -12.24 -4.96 -4.86
C SER A 42 -11.41 -4.95 -3.57
N LEU A 43 -11.97 -4.34 -2.53
CA LEU A 43 -11.35 -4.30 -1.20
C LEU A 43 -11.29 -5.70 -0.55
N GLU A 44 -12.27 -6.54 -0.81
CA GLU A 44 -12.32 -7.92 -0.32
C GLU A 44 -11.14 -8.73 -0.86
N GLU A 45 -10.76 -8.52 -2.12
CA GLU A 45 -9.56 -9.16 -2.69
C GLU A 45 -8.28 -8.75 -1.93
N LEU A 46 -8.21 -7.53 -1.40
CA LEU A 46 -7.05 -7.09 -0.63
C LEU A 46 -6.85 -7.87 0.68
N SER A 47 -7.89 -8.58 1.16
CA SER A 47 -7.81 -9.42 2.35
C SER A 47 -7.16 -10.79 2.11
N VAL A 48 -6.95 -11.17 0.84
CA VAL A 48 -6.46 -12.50 0.47
C VAL A 48 -5.05 -12.79 1.01
N PRO A 49 -4.05 -11.89 0.91
CA PRO A 49 -2.73 -12.17 1.45
C PRO A 49 -2.76 -12.00 2.97
N PRO A 50 -2.66 -13.10 3.75
CA PRO A 50 -2.82 -13.02 5.20
C PRO A 50 -1.71 -12.21 5.87
N ASN A 51 -0.56 -12.07 5.20
CA ASN A 51 0.61 -11.39 5.75
C ASN A 51 0.64 -9.88 5.48
N TYR A 52 -0.28 -9.31 4.69
CA TYR A 52 -0.33 -7.86 4.49
C TYR A 52 -1.13 -7.12 5.56
N GLY A 53 -1.82 -7.84 6.44
CA GLY A 53 -2.44 -7.27 7.64
C GLY A 53 -3.45 -6.17 7.31
N LEU A 54 -4.29 -6.39 6.30
CA LEU A 54 -5.37 -5.47 5.94
C LEU A 54 -6.30 -5.28 7.15
N HIS A 55 -6.49 -4.05 7.58
CA HIS A 55 -7.45 -3.70 8.62
C HIS A 55 -8.05 -2.31 8.40
N PRO A 56 -9.32 -2.11 8.80
CA PRO A 56 -9.93 -0.79 8.77
C PRO A 56 -9.33 0.08 9.88
N LEU A 57 -9.21 1.38 9.62
CA LEU A 57 -8.84 2.36 10.62
C LEU A 57 -10.08 2.94 11.29
N THR A 58 -9.92 3.42 12.52
CA THR A 58 -10.99 3.97 13.35
C THR A 58 -10.78 5.47 13.63
N GLY A 59 -11.74 6.11 14.30
CA GLY A 59 -11.67 7.53 14.65
C GLY A 59 -11.68 8.46 13.45
N GLY A 60 -10.82 9.48 13.44
CA GLY A 60 -10.73 10.47 12.34
C GLY A 60 -10.27 9.91 10.99
N ARG A 61 -9.93 8.62 10.93
CA ARG A 61 -9.58 7.90 9.70
C ARG A 61 -10.58 6.78 9.36
N ALA A 62 -11.75 6.78 10.00
CA ALA A 62 -12.83 5.85 9.66
C ALA A 62 -13.15 5.91 8.16
N GLY A 63 -13.38 4.74 7.55
CA GLY A 63 -13.55 4.60 6.10
C GLY A 63 -12.25 4.45 5.31
N THR A 64 -11.08 4.48 5.97
CA THR A 64 -9.79 4.16 5.34
C THR A 64 -9.22 2.85 5.87
N TRP A 65 -8.29 2.28 5.11
CA TRP A 65 -7.70 0.97 5.36
C TRP A 65 -6.17 1.06 5.44
N SER A 66 -5.56 0.11 6.13
CA SER A 66 -4.12 0.03 6.30
C SER A 66 -3.62 -1.37 6.01
N MET A 67 -2.43 -1.45 5.40
CA MET A 67 -1.67 -2.68 5.15
C MET A 67 -0.25 -2.49 5.69
N THR A 68 0.37 -3.58 6.13
CA THR A 68 1.67 -3.56 6.81
C THR A 68 2.81 -3.96 5.87
N VAL A 69 3.72 -3.02 5.62
CA VAL A 69 4.98 -3.27 4.91
C VAL A 69 5.96 -3.96 5.86
N THR A 70 6.38 -3.28 6.93
CA THR A 70 7.21 -3.83 8.01
C THR A 70 6.54 -3.57 9.35
N LYS A 71 6.85 -4.36 10.37
CA LYS A 71 6.42 -4.05 11.75
C LYS A 71 7.08 -2.74 12.19
N ASN A 72 6.37 -2.00 13.05
CA ASN A 72 6.85 -0.79 13.70
C ASN A 72 7.48 -1.12 15.04
#